data_AF-A0A1P8MXH3-F1
#
_entry.id   AF-A0A1P8MXH3-F1
#
_cell.length_a   1.000
_cell.length_b   1.000
_cell.length_c   1.000
_cell.angle_alpha   90.00
_cell.angle_beta   90.00
_cell.angle_gamma   90.00
#
_symmetry.space_group_name_H-M   'P 1'
#
loop_
_entity.id
_entity.type
_entity.pdbx_description
1 polymer ?
#
loop_
_entity_poly.entity_id
_entity_poly.type
_entity_poly.pdbx_seq_one_letter_code
_entity_poly.pdbx_strand_id
1 'polypeptide(L)' 'MNAIVKRSTDTSTIKWGASVIQIFGYGATAFGLAPLNMYLFLIGLIGWLIVGWRWNDMAMTIIHLVALAAMVIGLALA' A
#
# COMPACT_ATOMS: atom_id res chain seq x y z
N MET A 1 -20.05 22.35 23.12
CA MET A 1 -19.79 20.96 22.71
C MET A 1 -18.98 21.00 21.41
N ASN A 2 -17.65 21.01 21.49
CA ASN A 2 -16.76 21.07 20.32
C ASN A 2 -16.00 19.75 20.20
N ALA A 3 -16.71 18.69 19.82
CA ALA A 3 -16.07 17.49 19.31
C ALA A 3 -15.80 17.71 17.82
N ILE A 4 -14.84 18.60 17.49
CA ILE A 4 -14.23 18.58 16.16
C ILE A 4 -13.52 17.22 16.09
N VAL A 5 -14.19 16.32 15.38
CA VAL A 5 -13.76 14.96 15.07
C VAL A 5 -12.27 14.99 14.78
N LYS A 6 -11.45 14.41 15.68
CA LYS A 6 -10.05 14.05 15.40
C LYS A 6 -10.07 12.90 14.39
N ARG A 7 -10.57 13.16 13.18
CA ARG A 7 -10.58 12.23 12.06
C ARG A 7 -9.11 11.97 11.80
N SER A 8 -8.62 10.78 12.17
CA SER A 8 -7.19 10.41 12.19
C SER A 8 -6.41 10.97 11.00
N THR A 9 -5.82 12.16 11.18
CA THR A 9 -5.06 12.87 10.14
C THR A 9 -3.93 11.98 9.62
N ASP A 10 -3.37 11.16 10.50
CA ASP A 10 -2.29 10.20 10.23
C ASP A 10 -2.68 9.12 9.22
N THR A 11 -3.93 8.66 9.18
CA THR A 11 -4.33 7.59 8.26
C THR A 11 -4.54 8.11 6.86
N SER A 12 -5.03 9.34 6.72
CA SER A 12 -5.25 9.97 5.40
C SER A 12 -3.94 10.17 4.64
N THR A 13 -2.90 10.63 5.34
CA THR A 13 -1.56 10.82 4.75
C THR A 13 -0.97 9.49 4.28
N ILE A 14 -1.06 8.43 5.08
CA ILE A 14 -0.53 7.10 4.70
C ILE A 14 -1.28 6.56 3.48
N LYS A 15 -2.62 6.69 3.45
CA LYS A 15 -3.42 6.27 2.29
C LYS A 15 -2.98 6.94 1.00
N TRP A 16 -2.87 8.27 1.03
CA TRP A 16 -2.47 9.02 -0.16
C TRP A 16 -1.04 8.73 -0.57
N GLY A 17 -0.10 8.69 0.38
CA GLY A 17 1.29 8.31 0.10
C GLY A 17 1.40 6.92 -0.52
N ALA A 18 0.74 5.92 0.08
CA ALA A 18 0.72 4.55 -0.42
C ALA A 18 0.10 4.45 -1.83
N SER A 19 -0.96 5.22 -2.10
CA SER A 19 -1.62 5.26 -3.41
C SER A 19 -0.73 5.87 -4.49
N VAL A 20 -0.09 7.00 -4.20
CA VAL A 20 0.82 7.67 -5.13
C VAL A 20 2.00 6.76 -5.48
N ILE A 21 2.58 6.08 -4.49
CA ILE A 21 3.67 5.13 -4.70
C ILE A 21 3.21 3.94 -5.57
N GLN A 22 2.02 3.38 -5.33
CA GLN A 22 1.48 2.31 -6.20
C GLN A 22 1.22 2.81 -7.63
N ILE A 23 0.76 4.04 -7.82
CA ILE A 23 0.61 4.64 -9.16
C ILE A 23 1.95 4.67 -9.90
N PHE A 24 3.03 5.06 -9.22
CA PHE A 24 4.37 4.94 -9.79
C PHE A 24 4.78 3.49 -10.05
N GLY A 25 4.36 2.54 -9.20
CA GLY A 25 4.54 1.10 -9.44
C GLY A 25 3.87 0.62 -10.73
N TYR A 26 2.62 1.03 -10.97
CA TYR A 26 1.92 0.74 -12.23
C TYR A 26 2.64 1.37 -13.43
N GLY A 27 3.11 2.62 -13.29
CA GLY A 27 3.92 3.28 -14.32
C GLY A 27 5.20 2.51 -14.62
N ALA A 28 5.97 2.17 -13.59
CA ALA A 28 7.21 1.40 -13.73
C ALA A 28 6.98 0.04 -14.40
N THR A 29 5.88 -0.65 -14.10
CA THR A 29 5.47 -1.89 -14.82
C THR A 29 5.19 -1.61 -16.29
N ALA A 30 4.45 -0.55 -16.62
CA ALA A 30 4.14 -0.20 -18.01
C ALA A 30 5.40 0.12 -18.84
N PHE A 31 6.42 0.69 -18.20
CA PHE A 31 7.71 0.99 -18.82
C PHE A 31 8.74 -0.15 -18.73
N GLY A 32 8.38 -1.32 -18.18
CA GLY A 32 9.28 -2.47 -18.07
C GLY A 32 10.46 -2.25 -17.08
N LEU A 33 10.30 -1.34 -16.12
CA LEU A 33 11.35 -0.98 -15.15
C LEU A 33 11.40 -1.97 -13.98
N ALA A 34 11.95 -3.17 -14.23
CA ALA A 34 12.23 -4.16 -13.20
C ALA A 34 13.63 -3.95 -12.58
N PRO A 35 13.79 -4.12 -11.25
CA PRO A 35 12.79 -4.48 -10.24
C PRO A 35 12.10 -3.27 -9.55
N LEU A 36 12.30 -2.04 -10.06
CA LEU A 36 11.77 -0.82 -9.45
C LEU A 36 10.26 -0.88 -9.24
N ASN A 37 9.52 -1.41 -10.22
CA ASN A 37 8.08 -1.64 -10.10
C ASN A 37 7.70 -2.46 -8.86
N MET A 38 8.40 -3.56 -8.60
CA MET A 38 8.16 -4.43 -7.44
C MET A 38 8.43 -3.69 -6.12
N TYR A 39 9.53 -2.93 -6.03
CA TYR A 39 9.81 -2.14 -4.82
C TYR A 39 8.75 -1.07 -4.54
N LEU A 40 8.27 -0.38 -5.57
CA LEU A 40 7.19 0.59 -5.44
C LEU A 40 5.89 -0.07 -4.98
N PHE A 41 5.53 -1.23 -5.55
CA PHE A 41 4.38 -1.99 -5.05
C PHE A 41 4.55 -2.44 -3.61
N LEU A 42 5.70 -2.98 -3.20
CA LEU A 42 5.94 -3.40 -1.83
C LEU A 42 5.72 -2.27 -0.82
N ILE A 43 6.28 -1.08 -1.09
CA ILE A 43 6.09 0.10 -0.22
C ILE A 43 4.61 0.50 -0.18
N GLY A 44 3.94 0.51 -1.34
CA GLY A 44 2.52 0.82 -1.43
C GLY A 44 1.63 -0.18 -0.68
N LEU A 45 1.89 -1.48 -0.79
CA LEU A 45 1.16 -2.55 -0.12
C LEU A 45 1.30 -2.46 1.40
N ILE A 46 2.51 -2.19 1.92
CA ILE A 46 2.73 -1.98 3.36
C ILE A 46 1.91 -0.78 3.86
N GLY A 47 1.92 0.32 3.11
CA GLY A 47 1.14 1.51 3.47
C GLY A 47 -0.37 1.22 3.54
N TRP A 48 -0.92 0.49 2.56
CA TRP A 48 -2.33 0.10 2.58
C TRP A 48 -2.67 -0.95 3.62
N LEU A 49 -1.74 -1.84 3.97
CA LEU A 49 -1.92 -2.80 5.06
C LEU A 49 -2.08 -2.08 6.41
N ILE A 50 -1.24 -1.06 6.67
CA ILE A 50 -1.35 -0.21 7.86
C ILE A 50 -2.72 0.49 7.90
N VAL A 51 -3.20 0.97 6.76
CA VAL A 51 -4.52 1.60 6.66
C VAL A 51 -5.63 0.60 6.95
N GLY A 52 -5.56 -0.61 6.39
CA GLY A 52 -6.52 -1.69 6.63
C GLY A 52 -6.67 -1.98 8.13
N TRP A 53 -5.54 -2.13 8.83
CA TRP A 53 -5.55 -2.31 10.27
C TRP A 53 -6.13 -1.11 11.02
N ARG A 54 -5.78 0.12 10.65
CA ARG A 54 -6.32 1.33 11.31
C ARG A 54 -7.81 1.52 11.09
N TRP A 55 -8.33 1.04 9.98
CA TRP A 55 -9.75 1.11 9.65
C TRP A 55 -10.54 -0.09 10.17
N ASN A 56 -9.85 -1.07 10.78
CA ASN A 56 -10.42 -2.36 11.17
C ASN A 56 -11.16 -3.05 10.01
N ASP A 57 -10.68 -2.84 8.77
CA ASP A 57 -11.25 -3.41 7.55
C ASP A 57 -10.48 -4.68 7.19
N MET A 58 -11.10 -5.83 7.50
CA MET A 58 -10.49 -7.13 7.30
C MET A 58 -10.35 -7.48 5.82
N ALA A 59 -11.29 -7.05 4.97
CA ALA A 59 -11.21 -7.30 3.53
C ALA A 59 -10.00 -6.57 2.93
N MET A 60 -9.86 -5.27 3.25
CA MET A 60 -8.71 -4.48 2.78
C MET A 60 -7.38 -5.00 3.33
N THR A 61 -7.34 -5.42 4.60
CA THR A 61 -6.12 -5.94 5.22
C THR A 61 -5.67 -7.24 4.55
N ILE A 62 -6.60 -8.18 4.32
CA ILE A 62 -6.27 -9.51 3.76
C ILE A 62 -5.77 -9.39 2.31
N ILE A 63 -6.43 -8.60 1.46
CA ILE A 63 -6.00 -8.48 0.06
C ILE A 63 -4.57 -7.93 -0.04
N HIS A 64 -4.22 -6.93 0.79
CA HIS A 64 -2.89 -6.33 0.77
C HIS A 64 -1.84 -7.24 1.41
N LEU A 65 -2.22 -8.02 2.43
CA LEU A 65 -1.33 -9.01 3.04
C LEU A 65 -0.96 -10.13 2.05
N VAL A 66 -1.95 -10.69 1.36
CA VAL A 66 -1.72 -11.75 0.36
C VAL A 66 -0.92 -11.21 -0.83
N ALA A 67 -1.25 -10.01 -1.32
CA ALA A 67 -0.48 -9.36 -2.39
C ALA A 67 0.97 -9.09 -1.97
N LEU A 68 1.20 -8.68 -0.71
CA LEU A 68 2.54 -8.45 -0.17
C LEU A 68 3.35 -9.75 -0.15
N ALA A 69 2.77 -10.84 0.35
CA ALA A 69 3.42 -12.14 0.35
C ALA A 69 3.77 -12.61 -1.08
N ALA A 70 2.82 -12.49 -2.02
CA ALA A 70 3.04 -12.85 -3.41
C ALA A 70 4.16 -12.02 -4.07
N MET A 71 4.22 -10.72 -3.81
CA MET A 71 5.28 -9.84 -4.33
C MET A 71 6.65 -10.18 -3.74
N VAL A 72 6.73 -10.47 -2.43
CA VAL A 72 7.99 -10.88 -1.80
C VAL A 72 8.50 -12.21 -2.37
N ILE A 73 7.61 -13.20 -2.52
CA ILE A 73 7.96 -14.48 -3.16
C ILE A 73 8.41 -14.25 -4.59
N GLY A 74 7.66 -13.46 -5.37
CA GLY A 74 8.01 -13.12 -6.74
C GLY A 74 9.38 -12.46 -6.86
N LEU A 75 9.70 -11.52 -5.97
CA LEU A 75 11.01 -10.85 -5.94
C LEU A 75 12.13 -11.78 -5.49
N ALA A 76 11.88 -12.70 -4.56
CA ALA A 76 12.88 -13.65 -4.07
C ALA A 76 13.23 -14.76 -5.07
N LEU A 77 12.31 -15.04 -6.00
CA LEU A 77 12.44 -16.08 -7.02
C LEU A 77 12.77 -15.55 -8.43
N ALA A 78 12.76 -14.22 -8.62
CA ALA A 78 13.09 -13.55 -9.88
C ALA A 78 14.61 -13.38 -10.05
#